data_AF-A0A5C7B5R6-F1
#
_entry.id   AF-A0A5C7B5R6-F1
#
_cell.length_a   1.000
_cell.length_b   1.000
_cell.length_c   1.000
_cell.angle_alpha   90.00
_cell.angle_beta   90.00
_cell.angle_gamma   90.00
#
_symmetry.space_group_name_H-M   'P 1'
#
loop_
_entity.id
_entity.type
_entity.pdbx_description
1 polymer ?
#
loop_
_entity_poly.entity_id
_entity_poly.type
_entity_poly.pdbx_seq_one_letter_code
_entity_poly.pdbx_strand_id
1 'polypeptide(L)'
;MKSFIVKTMIFFFFSILLFLGVCSQVDGYSDSFYINFTTPKQSSLILGTSRAAQGLQPKIFDTILKKQFSNYSFTVLHSPFGETYLNSIK
;
A
#
# COMPACT_ATOMS: atom_id res chain seq x y z
N MET A 1 -28.44 31.08 18.34
CA MET A 1 -28.57 29.86 17.50
C MET A 1 -27.97 30.02 16.11
N LYS A 2 -28.31 31.07 15.34
CA LYS A 2 -27.76 31.30 13.99
C LYS A 2 -26.22 31.30 13.94
N SER A 3 -25.57 32.04 14.84
CA SER A 3 -24.09 32.11 14.89
C SER A 3 -23.43 30.78 15.27
N PHE A 4 -24.11 29.92 16.03
CA PHE A 4 -23.63 28.57 16.34
C PHE A 4 -23.67 27.71 15.08
N ILE A 5 -24.82 27.66 14.41
CA ILE A 5 -25.02 26.89 13.17
C ILE A 5 -24.02 27.31 12.09
N VAL A 6 -23.82 28.62 11.90
CA VAL A 6 -22.88 29.14 10.89
C VAL A 6 -21.44 28.70 11.18
N LYS A 7 -20.97 28.81 12.43
CA LYS A 7 -19.61 28.38 12.81
C LYS A 7 -19.42 26.88 12.62
N THR A 8 -20.42 26.07 12.98
CA THR A 8 -20.41 24.62 12.77
C THR A 8 -20.37 24.27 11.29
N MET A 9 -21.17 24.92 10.45
CA MET A 9 -21.16 24.70 9.00
C MET A 9 -19.81 25.05 8.36
N ILE A 10 -19.20 26.15 8.78
CA ILE A 10 -17.86 26.55 8.30
C ILE A 10 -16.82 25.49 8.67
N PHE A 11 -16.84 24.99 9.91
CA PHE A 11 -15.92 23.93 10.33
C PHE A 11 -16.08 22.66 9.47
N PHE A 12 -17.32 22.17 9.31
CA PHE A 12 -17.57 20.99 8.47
C PHE A 12 -17.20 21.22 7.01
N PHE A 13 -17.45 22.42 6.46
CA PHE A 13 -17.06 22.75 5.10
C PHE A 13 -15.55 22.59 4.88
N PHE A 14 -14.73 23.13 5.78
CA PHE A 14 -13.28 22.96 5.70
C PHE A 14 -12.84 21.50 5.92
N SER A 15 -13.46 20.79 6.86
CA SER A 15 -13.15 19.36 7.08
C SER A 15 -13.48 18.51 5.85
N ILE A 16 -14.62 18.74 5.21
CA ILE A 16 -15.04 18.03 3.99
C ILE A 16 -14.12 18.39 2.83
N LEU A 17 -13.79 19.68 2.66
CA LEU A 17 -12.89 20.12 1.59
C LEU A 17 -11.51 19.47 1.72
N LEU A 18 -10.98 19.41 2.94
CA LEU A 18 -9.69 18.76 3.21
C LEU A 18 -9.76 17.24 2.98
N PHE A 19 -10.83 16.59 3.44
CA PHE A 19 -11.05 15.16 3.19
C PHE A 19 -11.11 14.85 1.70
N LEU A 20 -11.91 15.60 0.93
CA LEU A 20 -12.01 15.43 -0.52
C LEU A 20 -10.67 15.69 -1.23
N GLY A 21 -9.89 16.67 -0.78
CA GLY A 21 -8.56 16.96 -1.31
C GLY A 21 -7.52 15.87 -1.03
N VAL A 22 -7.67 15.11 0.05
CA VAL A 22 -6.84 13.91 0.30
C VAL A 22 -7.33 12.74 -0.53
N CYS A 23 -8.63 12.50 -0.59
CA CYS A 23 -9.20 11.40 -1.38
C CYS A 23 -8.96 11.56 -2.89
N SER A 24 -8.88 12.79 -3.41
CA SER A 24 -8.54 13.02 -4.82
C SER A 24 -7.11 12.65 -5.20
N GLN A 25 -6.23 12.43 -4.22
CA GLN A 25 -4.84 11.99 -4.44
C GLN A 25 -4.69 10.46 -4.42
N VAL A 26 -5.79 9.70 -4.25
CA VAL A 26 -5.76 8.24 -4.28
C VAL A 26 -5.55 7.79 -5.73
N ASP A 27 -4.35 7.31 -6.04
CA ASP A 27 -3.88 6.93 -7.38
C ASP A 27 -3.62 5.42 -7.54
N GLY A 28 -4.10 4.61 -6.59
CA GLY A 28 -3.88 3.16 -6.53
C GLY A 28 -2.61 2.74 -5.79
N TYR A 29 -1.73 3.68 -5.41
CA TYR A 29 -0.55 3.39 -4.58
C TYR A 29 -0.81 3.60 -3.08
N SER A 30 -2.01 4.05 -2.72
CA SER A 30 -2.39 4.33 -1.32
C SER A 30 -2.43 3.07 -0.45
N ASP A 31 -2.73 1.90 -1.04
CA ASP A 31 -2.58 0.60 -0.39
C ASP A 31 -1.27 -0.06 -0.86
N SER A 32 -0.33 -0.22 0.07
CA SER A 32 0.98 -0.81 -0.21
C SER A 32 0.91 -2.28 -0.67
N PHE A 33 -0.18 -3.00 -0.36
CA PHE A 33 -0.37 -4.38 -0.80
C PHE A 33 -1.08 -4.47 -2.15
N TYR A 34 -1.80 -3.44 -2.57
CA TYR A 34 -2.54 -3.46 -3.85
C TYR A 34 -1.59 -3.64 -5.04
N ILE A 35 -0.40 -3.04 -4.98
CA ILE A 35 0.63 -3.15 -6.02
C ILE A 35 1.10 -4.59 -6.20
N ASN A 36 1.08 -5.40 -5.13
CA ASN A 36 1.47 -6.81 -5.22
C ASN A 36 0.55 -7.59 -6.16
N PHE A 37 -0.73 -7.20 -6.27
CA PHE A 37 -1.72 -7.90 -7.09
C PHE A 37 -1.97 -7.26 -8.46
N THR A 38 -1.60 -5.99 -8.64
CA THR A 38 -1.84 -5.25 -9.89
C THR A 38 -0.62 -5.10 -10.78
N THR A 39 0.56 -5.53 -10.31
CA THR A 39 1.77 -5.58 -11.11
C THR A 39 1.80 -6.87 -11.97
N PRO A 40 2.33 -6.84 -13.20
CA PRO A 40 2.53 -8.06 -14.00
C PRO A 40 3.34 -9.13 -13.25
N LYS A 41 3.16 -10.41 -13.62
CA LYS A 41 3.86 -11.53 -12.99
C LYS A 41 5.37 -11.31 -13.02
N GLN A 42 5.99 -11.38 -11.84
CA GLN A 42 7.42 -11.12 -11.64
C GLN A 42 8.20 -12.43 -11.60
N SER A 43 9.46 -12.39 -12.04
CA SER A 43 10.34 -13.57 -12.10
C SER A 43 11.24 -13.75 -10.86
N SER A 44 11.29 -12.74 -9.99
CA SER A 44 12.03 -12.79 -8.71
C SER A 44 11.22 -12.07 -7.66
N LEU A 45 10.88 -12.78 -6.60
CA LEU A 45 10.07 -12.27 -5.50
C LEU A 45 10.86 -12.32 -4.20
N ILE A 46 10.77 -11.24 -3.44
CA ILE A 46 11.14 -11.23 -2.02
C ILE A 46 9.87 -11.58 -1.25
N LEU A 47 9.88 -12.73 -0.59
CA LEU A 47 8.78 -13.23 0.23
C LEU A 47 9.14 -13.07 1.71
N GLY A 48 8.15 -12.75 2.54
CA GLY A 48 8.42 -12.52 3.95
C GLY A 48 7.29 -11.82 4.70
N THR A 49 7.57 -11.51 5.96
CA THR A 49 6.67 -10.74 6.84
C THR A 49 6.91 -9.23 6.71
N SER A 50 6.33 -8.43 7.61
CA SER A 50 6.62 -6.99 7.72
C SER A 50 8.12 -6.66 7.79
N ARG A 51 8.93 -7.55 8.37
CA ARG A 51 10.39 -7.39 8.43
C ARG A 51 11.06 -7.45 7.06
N ALA A 52 10.60 -8.33 6.17
CA ALA A 52 11.11 -8.39 4.80
C ALA A 52 10.62 -7.21 3.96
N ALA A 53 9.37 -6.78 4.15
CA ALA A 53 8.81 -5.59 3.50
C ALA A 53 9.64 -4.32 3.80
N GLN A 54 10.10 -4.16 5.03
CA GLN A 54 10.86 -2.99 5.47
C GLN A 54 12.37 -3.14 5.26
N GLY A 55 12.92 -4.31 5.56
CA GLY A 55 14.37 -4.55 5.62
C GLY A 55 15.01 -4.94 4.29
N LEU A 56 14.25 -5.52 3.36
CA LEU A 56 14.78 -5.98 2.07
C LEU A 56 14.34 -5.03 0.96
N GLN A 57 15.29 -4.25 0.45
CA GLN A 57 15.06 -3.19 -0.53
C GLN A 57 15.38 -3.71 -1.95
N PRO A 58 14.37 -3.92 -2.84
CA PRO A 58 14.59 -4.50 -4.17
C PRO A 58 15.68 -3.83 -4.98
N LYS A 59 15.77 -2.49 -4.94
CA LYS A 59 16.79 -1.71 -5.64
C LYS A 59 18.23 -2.15 -5.34
N ILE A 60 18.49 -2.61 -4.11
CA ILE A 60 19.82 -3.11 -3.71
C ILE A 60 20.09 -4.47 -4.38
N PHE A 61 19.11 -5.36 -4.36
CA PHE A 61 19.17 -6.67 -5.03
C PHE A 61 19.34 -6.50 -6.53
N ASP A 62 18.57 -5.61 -7.15
CA ASP A 62 18.63 -5.31 -8.58
C ASP A 62 20.02 -4.86 -9.01
N THR A 63 20.64 -4.01 -8.19
CA THR A 63 21.96 -3.46 -8.47
C THR A 63 23.06 -4.52 -8.41
N ILE A 64 22.98 -5.43 -7.42
CA ILE A 64 24.01 -6.45 -7.16
C ILE A 64 23.82 -7.66 -8.08
N LEU A 65 22.60 -8.17 -8.18
CA LEU A 65 22.26 -9.41 -8.88
C LEU A 65 21.90 -9.19 -10.35
N LYS A 66 21.81 -7.93 -10.79
CA LYS A 66 21.50 -7.55 -12.19
C LYS A 66 20.17 -8.15 -12.68
N LYS A 67 19.19 -8.29 -11.80
CA LYS A 67 17.85 -8.82 -12.09
C LYS A 67 16.82 -8.04 -11.31
N GLN A 68 15.65 -7.79 -11.88
CA GLN A 68 14.56 -7.12 -11.18
C GLN A 68 13.93 -8.03 -10.11
N PHE A 69 13.85 -7.51 -8.89
CA PHE A 69 13.13 -8.09 -7.77
C PHE A 69 11.89 -7.26 -7.45
N SER A 70 10.82 -7.96 -7.04
CA SER A 70 9.64 -7.34 -6.47
C SER A 70 9.46 -7.81 -5.03
N ASN A 71 9.10 -6.88 -4.13
CA ASN A 71 8.83 -7.23 -2.74
C ASN A 71 7.36 -7.62 -2.57
N TYR A 72 7.10 -8.92 -2.53
CA TYR A 72 5.77 -9.52 -2.37
C TYR A 72 5.52 -9.92 -0.90
N SER A 73 6.12 -9.20 0.05
CA SER A 73 5.97 -9.48 1.47
C SER A 73 4.66 -8.89 2.00
N PHE A 74 4.07 -9.57 2.97
CA PHE A 74 2.85 -9.15 3.67
C PHE A 74 3.09 -9.15 5.17
N THR A 75 2.27 -8.47 5.97
CA THR A 75 2.29 -8.77 7.41
C THR A 75 1.66 -10.14 7.66
N VAL A 76 2.01 -10.77 8.78
CA VAL A 76 1.41 -12.05 9.20
C VAL A 76 -0.12 -11.95 9.32
N LEU A 77 -0.63 -10.78 9.70
CA LEU A 77 -2.08 -10.55 9.85
C LEU A 77 -2.82 -10.38 8.53
N HIS A 78 -2.14 -9.90 7.47
CA HIS A 78 -2.78 -9.61 6.19
C HIS A 78 -2.74 -10.80 5.24
N SER A 79 -1.62 -11.50 5.17
CA SER A 79 -1.49 -12.70 4.35
C SER A 79 -0.49 -13.66 5.02
N PRO A 80 -0.95 -14.51 5.96
CA PRO A 80 -0.10 -15.54 6.54
C PRO A 80 0.31 -16.55 5.47
N PHE A 81 1.49 -17.14 5.63
CA PHE A 81 1.93 -18.20 4.73
C PHE A 81 0.97 -19.39 4.75
N GLY A 82 0.61 -19.88 3.57
CA GLY A 82 -0.34 -20.98 3.39
C GLY A 82 -0.73 -21.15 1.93
N GLU A 83 -1.74 -21.99 1.69
CA GLU A 83 -2.19 -22.36 0.34
C GLU A 83 -2.60 -21.14 -0.50
N THR A 84 -3.32 -20.19 0.08
CA THR A 84 -3.72 -18.95 -0.62
C THR A 84 -2.51 -18.10 -1.03
N TYR A 85 -1.53 -17.94 -0.14
CA TYR A 85 -0.29 -17.20 -0.44
C TYR A 85 0.49 -17.92 -1.55
N LEU A 86 0.60 -19.25 -1.49
CA LEU A 86 1.30 -20.01 -2.50
C LEU A 86 0.63 -19.90 -3.88
N ASN A 87 -0.70 -19.98 -3.90
CA ASN A 87 -1.47 -19.86 -5.14
C ASN A 87 -1.43 -18.46 -5.76
N SER A 88 -1.14 -17.41 -4.98
CA SER A 88 -1.00 -16.06 -5.51
C SER A 88 0.36 -15.80 -6.19
N ILE A 89 1.36 -16.65 -5.95
CA ILE A 89 2.73 -16.52 -6.52
C ILE A 89 3.12 -17.64 -7.50
N LYS A 90 2.31 -18.69 -7.61
CA LYS A 90 2.49 -19.79 -8.57
C LYS A 90 2.37 -19.31 -10.02
#